data_AF-A0A954KJI2-F1
#
_entry.id   AF-A0A954KJI2-F1
#
_cell.length_a   1.000
_cell.length_b   1.000
_cell.length_c   1.000
_cell.angle_alpha   90.00
_cell.angle_beta   90.00
_cell.angle_gamma   90.00
#
_symmetry.space_group_name_H-M   'P 1'
#
loop_
_entity.id
_entity.type
_entity.pdbx_description
1 polymer ?
#
loop_
_entity_poly.entity_id
_entity_poly.type
_entity_poly.pdbx_seq_one_letter_code
_entity_poly.pdbx_strand_id
1 'polypeptide(L)'
;MAYQIRCGCGRQVDVEMWQAGTDVKCSCGQAVRVPSSVDLVGQRGEQGNMKGSPHRGIEYHIMDLVKSGQLPGDHCVNCNSSTVGQVKLLCECSKAVLKVEGPSILENVLRVLLMMLFPIKYL
;
A
#
# COMPACT_ATOMS: atom_id res chain seq x y z
N MET A 1 -17.47 -5.78 18.11
CA MET A 1 -18.42 -6.00 16.99
C MET A 1 -17.95 -7.23 16.23
N ALA A 2 -18.87 -8.12 15.86
CA ALA A 2 -18.57 -9.38 15.17
C ALA A 2 -18.89 -9.31 13.67
N TYR A 3 -18.06 -9.97 12.87
CA TYR A 3 -18.14 -10.16 11.42
C TYR A 3 -18.33 -11.65 11.12
N GLN A 4 -18.94 -11.99 9.99
CA GLN A 4 -19.16 -13.37 9.59
C GLN A 4 -18.36 -13.71 8.34
N ILE A 5 -17.48 -14.70 8.45
CA ILE A 5 -16.71 -15.24 7.31
C ILE A 5 -17.15 -16.68 7.02
N ARG A 6 -17.14 -17.08 5.74
CA ARG A 6 -17.48 -18.45 5.33
C ARG A 6 -16.24 -19.33 5.37
N CYS A 7 -16.32 -20.45 6.10
CA CYS A 7 -15.35 -21.52 6.01
C CYS A 7 -15.57 -22.33 4.71
N GLY A 8 -14.53 -22.99 4.19
CA GLY A 8 -14.63 -23.89 3.03
C GLY A 8 -15.61 -25.06 3.23
N CYS A 9 -15.93 -25.40 4.48
CA CYS A 9 -16.98 -26.38 4.80
C CYS A 9 -18.43 -25.84 4.69
N GLY A 10 -18.60 -24.56 4.34
CA GLY A 10 -19.90 -23.90 4.20
C GLY A 10 -20.47 -23.27 5.48
N ARG A 11 -19.86 -23.51 6.64
CA ARG A 11 -20.26 -22.86 7.91
C ARG A 11 -19.79 -21.41 7.98
N GLN A 12 -20.56 -20.59 8.69
CA GLN A 12 -20.15 -19.23 9.06
C GLN A 12 -19.36 -19.26 10.38
N VAL A 13 -18.33 -18.44 10.47
CA VAL A 13 -17.52 -18.23 11.66
C VAL A 13 -17.63 -16.76 12.04
N ASP A 14 -18.06 -16.49 13.27
CA ASP A 14 -18.06 -15.15 13.84
C ASP A 14 -16.62 -14.78 14.25
N VAL A 15 -16.16 -13.62 13.79
CA VAL A 15 -14.81 -13.09 14.06
C VAL A 15 -14.91 -11.64 14.48
N GLU A 16 -13.99 -11.21 15.34
CA GLU A 16 -13.90 -9.81 15.76
C GLU A 16 -12.85 -9.04 14.95
N MET A 17 -12.96 -7.71 14.93
CA MET A 17 -12.05 -6.84 14.17
C MET A 17 -10.57 -7.05 14.52
N TRP A 18 -10.26 -7.29 15.80
CA TRP A 18 -8.88 -7.49 16.25
C TRP A 18 -8.27 -8.81 15.77
N GLN A 19 -9.10 -9.73 15.24
CA GLN A 19 -8.66 -10.97 14.63
C GLN A 19 -8.35 -10.82 13.13
N ALA A 20 -8.50 -9.63 12.55
CA ALA A 20 -8.19 -9.36 11.15
C ALA A 20 -6.75 -9.78 10.80
N GLY A 21 -6.60 -10.52 9.70
CA GLY A 21 -5.30 -11.04 9.27
C GLY A 21 -4.72 -12.15 10.17
N THR A 22 -5.51 -12.76 11.06
CA THR A 22 -5.12 -13.94 11.84
C THR A 22 -5.81 -15.20 11.30
N ASP A 23 -5.48 -16.37 11.85
CA ASP A 23 -6.17 -17.63 11.54
C ASP A 23 -7.07 -18.04 12.70
N VAL A 24 -8.33 -18.33 12.43
CA VAL A 24 -9.30 -18.82 13.41
C VAL A 24 -9.72 -20.26 13.11
N LYS A 25 -9.99 -21.04 14.14
CA LYS A 25 -10.35 -22.46 13.98
C LYS A 25 -11.87 -22.60 13.82
N CYS A 26 -12.32 -23.17 12.70
CA CYS A 26 -13.71 -23.51 12.49
C CYS A 26 -14.08 -24.80 13.25
N SER A 27 -15.36 -24.98 13.56
CA SER A 27 -15.90 -26.20 14.19
C SER A 27 -15.75 -27.48 13.35
N CYS A 28 -15.36 -27.38 12.08
CA CYS A 28 -14.99 -28.51 11.24
C CYS A 28 -13.53 -28.97 11.45
N GLY A 29 -12.75 -28.25 12.27
CA GLY A 29 -11.34 -28.51 12.52
C GLY A 29 -10.36 -27.77 11.61
N GLN A 30 -10.84 -27.16 10.51
CA GLN A 30 -9.99 -26.38 9.59
C GLN A 30 -9.69 -24.98 10.14
N ALA A 31 -8.48 -24.48 9.86
CA ALA A 31 -8.14 -23.09 10.04
C ALA A 31 -8.73 -22.25 8.90
N VAL A 32 -9.30 -21.10 9.22
CA VAL A 32 -9.84 -20.13 8.29
C VAL A 32 -9.07 -18.83 8.46
N ARG A 33 -8.47 -18.35 7.37
CA ARG A 33 -7.78 -17.05 7.37
C ARG A 33 -8.82 -15.94 7.47
N VAL A 34 -8.71 -15.14 8.51
CA VAL A 34 -9.52 -13.93 8.67
C VAL A 34 -9.03 -12.89 7.66
N PRO A 35 -9.91 -12.34 6.80
CA PRO A 35 -9.55 -11.26 5.88
C PRO A 35 -8.95 -10.04 6.60
N SER A 36 -8.41 -9.11 5.82
CA SER A 36 -7.95 -7.84 6.39
C SER A 36 -9.12 -7.07 6.99
N SER A 37 -8.83 -6.15 7.91
CA SER A 37 -9.86 -5.30 8.54
C SER A 37 -10.63 -4.49 7.48
N VAL A 38 -9.96 -4.10 6.40
CA VAL A 38 -10.57 -3.40 5.26
C VAL A 38 -11.60 -4.28 4.55
N ASP A 39 -11.27 -5.55 4.31
CA ASP A 39 -12.15 -6.50 3.62
C ASP A 39 -13.36 -6.87 4.50
N LEU A 40 -13.15 -7.03 5.81
CA LEU A 40 -14.23 -7.30 6.77
C LEU A 40 -15.27 -6.18 6.79
N VAL A 41 -14.82 -4.91 6.75
CA VAL A 41 -15.71 -3.74 6.64
C VAL A 41 -16.42 -3.73 5.29
N GLY A 42 -15.72 -4.06 4.21
CA GLY A 42 -16.30 -4.16 2.87
C GLY A 42 -17.41 -5.19 2.75
N GLN A 43 -17.24 -6.38 3.36
CA GLN A 43 -18.20 -7.48 3.29
C GLN A 43 -19.55 -7.20 3.95
N ARG A 44 -19.61 -6.25 4.90
CA ARG A 44 -20.83 -5.93 5.63
C ARG A 44 -21.81 -5.04 4.85
N GLY A 45 -21.47 -4.66 3.61
CA GLY A 45 -22.31 -3.78 2.81
C GLY A 45 -22.45 -2.37 3.41
N GLU A 46 -21.59 -1.99 4.36
CA GLU A 46 -21.48 -0.62 4.90
C GLU A 46 -20.91 0.37 3.86
N GLN A 47 -21.10 0.10 2.55
CA GLN A 47 -20.85 1.05 1.46
C GLN A 47 -21.66 2.35 1.61
N GLY A 48 -22.68 2.39 2.47
CA GLY A 48 -23.43 3.61 2.79
C GLY A 48 -22.89 4.43 3.98
N ASN A 49 -21.92 3.92 4.76
CA ASN A 49 -21.37 4.61 5.92
C ASN A 49 -19.90 4.24 6.19
N MET A 50 -19.12 4.02 5.12
CA MET A 50 -17.65 3.92 5.16
C MET A 50 -17.00 5.26 5.55
N LYS A 51 -17.21 5.68 6.80
CA LYS A 51 -16.31 6.58 7.54
C LYS A 51 -15.10 5.81 8.14
N GLY A 52 -14.90 4.54 7.74
CA GLY A 52 -14.04 3.57 8.44
C GLY A 52 -12.66 3.27 7.84
N SER A 53 -12.34 3.75 6.64
CA SER A 53 -10.95 4.12 6.29
C SER A 53 -11.01 5.09 5.11
N PRO A 54 -11.28 6.37 5.39
CA PRO A 54 -11.35 7.41 4.37
C PRO A 54 -10.07 7.47 3.53
N HIS A 55 -8.94 7.05 4.10
CA HIS A 55 -7.62 7.25 3.50
C HIS A 55 -7.44 6.54 2.16
N ARG A 56 -7.87 5.29 1.95
CA ARG A 56 -7.61 4.62 0.66
C ARG A 56 -8.41 5.21 -0.49
N GLY A 57 -9.70 5.47 -0.29
CA GLY A 57 -10.53 6.08 -1.34
C GLY A 57 -10.04 7.49 -1.70
N ILE A 58 -9.67 8.28 -0.67
CA ILE A 58 -9.09 9.60 -0.84
C ILE A 58 -7.73 9.50 -1.53
N GLU A 59 -6.87 8.56 -1.14
CA GLU A 59 -5.54 8.36 -1.74
C GLU A 59 -5.66 8.05 -3.23
N TYR A 60 -6.52 7.11 -3.62
CA TYR A 60 -6.74 6.80 -5.04
C TYR A 60 -7.28 8.01 -5.81
N HIS A 61 -8.24 8.73 -5.24
CA HIS A 61 -8.80 9.92 -5.88
C HIS A 61 -7.77 11.05 -6.01
N ILE A 62 -6.96 11.29 -4.97
CA ILE A 62 -5.85 12.26 -5.00
C ILE A 62 -4.81 11.83 -6.04
N MET A 63 -4.46 10.53 -6.12
CA MET A 63 -3.52 10.04 -7.12
C MET A 63 -4.02 10.25 -8.55
N ASP A 64 -5.31 10.07 -8.81
CA ASP A 64 -5.90 10.31 -10.13
C ASP A 64 -5.92 11.79 -10.50
N LEU A 65 -6.20 12.68 -9.54
CA LEU A 65 -6.08 14.13 -9.73
C LEU A 65 -4.62 14.52 -10.05
N VAL A 66 -3.65 13.99 -9.30
CA VAL A 66 -2.22 14.23 -9.57
C VAL A 66 -1.80 13.74 -10.95
N LYS A 67 -2.21 12.54 -11.36
CA LYS A 67 -1.90 11.99 -12.69
C LYS A 67 -2.50 12.81 -13.83
N SER A 68 -3.69 13.36 -13.62
CA SER A 68 -4.39 14.20 -14.61
C SER A 68 -3.93 15.66 -14.59
N GLY A 69 -2.99 16.04 -13.70
CA GLY A 69 -2.53 17.42 -13.55
C GLY A 69 -3.61 18.34 -12.98
N GLN A 70 -4.62 17.79 -12.31
CA GLN A 70 -5.72 18.53 -11.70
C GLN A 70 -5.51 18.68 -10.20
N LEU A 71 -6.02 19.78 -9.65
CA LEU A 71 -6.11 19.99 -8.21
C LEU A 71 -7.53 19.67 -7.73
N PRO A 72 -7.71 19.27 -6.46
CA PRO A 72 -9.04 19.18 -5.88
C PRO A 72 -9.73 20.56 -5.93
N GLY A 73 -11.02 20.58 -6.28
CA GLY A 73 -11.82 21.80 -6.41
C GLY A 73 -12.25 22.40 -5.07
N ASP A 74 -13.40 23.08 -5.06
CA ASP A 74 -13.91 23.84 -3.91
C ASP A 74 -14.58 22.96 -2.83
N HIS A 75 -14.37 21.65 -2.88
CA HIS A 75 -14.95 20.68 -1.96
C HIS A 75 -13.90 19.69 -1.45
N CYS A 76 -14.00 19.32 -0.18
CA CYS A 76 -13.12 18.34 0.42
C CYS A 76 -13.38 16.95 -0.18
N VAL A 77 -12.36 16.30 -0.74
CA VAL A 77 -12.44 14.94 -1.29
C VAL A 77 -12.96 13.91 -0.28
N ASN A 78 -12.76 14.15 1.01
CA ASN A 78 -13.22 13.25 2.08
C ASN A 78 -14.70 13.44 2.43
N CYS A 79 -15.08 14.65 2.82
CA CYS A 79 -16.39 14.94 3.42
C CYS A 79 -17.31 15.76 2.52
N ASN A 80 -16.87 16.11 1.31
CA ASN A 80 -17.56 16.93 0.32
C ASN A 80 -17.98 18.34 0.81
N SER A 81 -17.52 18.75 1.99
CA SER A 81 -17.81 20.08 2.53
C SER A 81 -17.06 21.13 1.72
N SER A 82 -17.67 22.31 1.54
CA SER A 82 -17.04 23.42 0.84
C SER A 82 -15.74 23.82 1.53
N THR A 83 -14.67 23.97 0.76
CA THR A 83 -13.38 24.45 1.23
C THR A 83 -13.39 25.98 1.18
N VAL A 84 -13.03 26.61 2.29
CA VAL A 84 -13.07 28.08 2.43
C VAL A 84 -11.87 28.78 1.77
N GLY A 85 -10.96 28.02 1.18
CA GLY A 85 -9.77 28.53 0.50
C GLY A 85 -8.66 27.50 0.34
N GLN A 86 -7.53 27.93 -0.20
CA GLN A 86 -6.33 27.13 -0.40
C GLN A 86 -5.18 27.70 0.42
N VAL A 87 -4.41 26.83 1.09
CA VAL A 87 -3.18 27.20 1.78
C VAL A 87 -2.00 26.75 0.94
N LYS A 88 -1.14 27.69 0.53
CA LYS A 88 0.12 27.36 -0.15
C LYS A 88 1.12 26.89 0.89
N LEU A 89 1.55 25.63 0.77
CA LEU A 89 2.58 25.05 1.61
C LEU A 89 3.89 24.99 0.82
N LEU A 90 4.98 25.39 1.47
CA LEU A 90 6.33 25.07 1.00
C LEU A 90 6.74 23.77 1.67
N CYS A 91 6.84 22.69 0.90
CA CYS A 91 7.32 21.41 1.40
C CYS A 91 8.76 21.20 0.94
N GLU A 92 9.69 21.15 1.89
CA GLU A 92 11.06 20.73 1.63
C GLU A 92 11.08 19.20 1.58
N CYS A 93 11.24 18.63 0.39
CA CYS A 93 11.35 17.18 0.23
C CYS A 93 12.82 16.79 0.32
N SER A 94 13.21 16.07 1.37
CA SER A 94 14.52 15.44 1.43
C SER A 94 14.57 14.35 0.36
N LYS A 95 15.36 14.59 -0.69
CA LYS A 95 15.58 13.59 -1.74
C LYS A 95 16.13 12.32 -1.08
N ALA A 96 15.39 11.23 -1.13
CA ALA A 96 15.89 9.94 -0.68
C ALA A 96 17.16 9.64 -1.48
N VAL A 97 18.30 9.57 -0.79
CA VAL A 97 19.55 9.10 -1.40
C VAL A 97 19.33 7.62 -1.65
N LEU A 98 18.96 7.27 -2.88
CA LEU A 98 19.05 5.89 -3.32
C LEU A 98 20.51 5.50 -3.16
N LYS A 99 20.78 4.63 -2.18
CA LYS A 99 22.09 4.03 -2.01
C LYS A 99 22.30 3.15 -3.23
N VAL A 100 22.85 3.73 -4.29
CA VAL A 100 23.28 2.95 -5.45
C VAL A 100 24.42 2.10 -4.93
N GLU A 101 24.20 0.81 -4.78
CA GLU A 101 25.27 -0.16 -4.59
C GLU A 101 26.07 -0.19 -5.91
N GLY A 102 26.93 0.82 -6.07
CA GLY A 102 27.96 0.80 -7.09
C GLY A 102 28.95 -0.31 -6.75
N PRO A 103 29.54 -0.96 -7.77
CA PRO A 103 30.61 -1.93 -7.54
C PRO A 103 31.68 -1.30 -6.67
N SER A 104 32.11 -2.05 -5.65
CA SER A 104 33.12 -1.57 -4.71
C SER A 104 34.35 -1.07 -5.48
N ILE A 105 35.05 -0.05 -4.98
CA ILE A 105 36.27 0.49 -5.62
C ILE A 105 37.25 -0.65 -5.99
N LEU A 106 37.27 -1.72 -5.20
CA LEU A 106 38.02 -2.93 -5.47
C LEU A 106 37.63 -3.65 -6.77
N GLU A 107 36.34 -3.75 -7.11
CA GLU A 107 35.89 -4.37 -8.37
C GLU A 107 36.30 -3.54 -9.59
N ASN A 108 36.28 -2.21 -9.48
CA ASN A 108 36.76 -1.34 -10.55
C ASN A 108 38.30 -1.41 -10.70
N VAL A 109 39.04 -1.44 -9.59
CA VAL A 109 40.49 -1.62 -9.61
C VAL A 109 40.87 -2.99 -10.18
N LEU A 110 40.15 -4.05 -9.78
CA LEU A 110 40.38 -5.41 -10.29
C LEU A 110 40.06 -5.50 -11.78
N ARG A 111 38.98 -4.86 -12.26
CA ARG A 111 38.67 -4.77 -13.70
C ARG A 111 39.77 -4.08 -14.48
N VAL A 112 40.27 -2.94 -14.00
CA VAL A 112 41.36 -2.21 -14.65
C VAL A 112 42.65 -3.03 -14.66
N LEU A 113 42.99 -3.70 -13.56
CA LEU A 113 44.15 -4.60 -13.48
C LEU A 113 44.01 -5.80 -14.43
N LEU A 114 42.84 -6.43 -14.49
CA LEU A 114 42.59 -7.55 -15.40
C LEU A 114 42.68 -7.12 -16.87
N MET A 115 42.21 -5.92 -17.23
CA MET A 115 42.34 -5.37 -18.58
C MET A 115 43.80 -5.07 -18.95
N MET A 116 44.65 -4.68 -17.99
CA MET A 116 46.09 -4.47 -18.24
C MET A 116 46.88 -5.77 -18.31
N LEU A 117 46.52 -6.78 -17.51
CA LEU A 117 47.23 -8.06 -17.46
C LEU A 117 46.81 -9.02 -18.59
N PHE A 118 45.59 -8.88 -19.10
CA PHE A 118 45.08 -9.65 -20.22
C PHE A 118 44.58 -8.69 -21.31
N PRO A 119 45.48 -8.14 -22.15
CA PRO A 119 45.04 -7.47 -23.37
C PRO A 119 44.36 -8.53 -24.22
N ILE A 120 43.02 -8.54 -24.21
CA ILE A 120 42.21 -9.37 -25.09
C ILE A 120 42.59 -8.93 -26.51
N LYS A 121 43.43 -9.71 -27.18
CA LYS A 121 43.65 -9.59 -28.61
C LYS A 121 42.32 -10.00 -29.26
N TYR A 122 41.43 -9.03 -29.43
CA TYR A 122 40.35 -9.15 -30.39
C TYR A 122 41.02 -9.32 -31.76
N LEU A 123 41.00 -10.57 -32.23
CA LEU A 123 41.32 -10.98 -33.60
C LEU A 123 40.19 -10.53 -34.52
#